data_AF-A0A935PE67-F1
#
_entry.id   AF-A0A935PE67-F1
#
_cell.length_a   1.000
_cell.length_b   1.000
_cell.length_c   1.000
_cell.angle_alpha   90.00
_cell.angle_beta   90.00
_cell.angle_gamma   90.00
#
_symmetry.space_group_name_H-M   'P 1'
#
loop_
_entity.id
_entity.type
_entity.pdbx_description
1 polymer ?
#
loop_
_entity_poly.entity_id
_entity_poly.type
_entity_poly.pdbx_seq_one_letter_code
_entity_poly.pdbx_strand_id
1 'polypeptide(L)'
;MLEAVRTQLQLILVNHPLECPICDKAGECTLQDLVIRYNVTEAPFGTEAFARYLDRRSPLIERDMTRCVLCGRCVRICGELQGREELEFQHRGHKMVVGTDGGRALDCDFCGLCVSTCPVGALNDKLFKDGTRVWKLRREPSVCTHCGLACEADFHLEEGQLRRVTPAAPTGNGKGLLCARGQFGWRAFRSPSRIGAPRIRRDGVLHEAGWNEAIAHAAKALDAVRRSHGAASVALLTADHLTTEEAAAWGAFWRDTFGGGPVGSIQADGYRQILETLAGVRARGLRGTPRDLDEADALVVLGGGSAELHPVLKTLVNGWLRRGTGTRRCLVLA
;
A
#
# COMPACT_ATOMS: atom_id res chain seq x y z
N MET A 1 12.95 -32.33 -18.71
CA MET A 1 12.68 -31.05 -18.00
C MET A 1 11.18 -30.70 -18.00
N LEU A 2 10.50 -30.67 -19.15
CA LEU A 2 9.05 -30.37 -19.21
C LEU A 2 8.16 -31.39 -18.47
N GLU A 3 8.48 -32.68 -18.58
CA GLU A 3 7.73 -33.75 -17.89
C GLU A 3 7.81 -33.65 -16.36
N ALA A 4 8.96 -33.28 -15.82
CA ALA A 4 9.14 -33.02 -14.40
C ALA A 4 8.25 -31.85 -13.93
N VAL A 5 8.17 -30.77 -14.71
CA VAL A 5 7.29 -29.63 -14.40
C VAL A 5 5.82 -30.04 -14.41
N ARG A 6 5.41 -30.81 -15.42
CA ARG A 6 4.04 -31.35 -15.49
C ARG A 6 3.71 -32.21 -14.29
N THR A 7 4.61 -33.15 -13.93
CA THR A 7 4.44 -34.02 -12.76
C THR A 7 4.29 -33.21 -11.47
N GLN A 8 5.09 -32.16 -11.27
CA GLN A 8 4.96 -31.28 -10.10
C GLN A 8 3.63 -30.54 -10.05
N LEU A 9 3.17 -30.01 -11.19
CA LEU A 9 1.86 -29.37 -11.27
C LEU A 9 0.72 -30.36 -10.97
N GLN A 10 0.81 -31.59 -11.50
CA GLN A 10 -0.14 -32.65 -11.19
C GLN A 10 -0.19 -32.97 -9.70
N LEU A 11 0.97 -33.06 -9.03
CA LEU A 11 1.07 -33.28 -7.59
C LEU A 11 0.49 -32.11 -6.77
N ILE A 12 0.71 -30.86 -7.20
CA ILE A 12 0.10 -29.68 -6.56
C ILE A 12 -1.44 -29.74 -6.65
N LEU A 13 -1.98 -30.19 -7.79
CA LEU A 13 -3.42 -30.26 -8.03
C LEU A 13 -4.13 -31.35 -7.22
N VAL A 14 -3.42 -32.38 -6.75
CA VAL A 14 -4.01 -33.51 -5.99
C VAL A 14 -4.85 -33.04 -4.80
N ASN A 15 -4.35 -32.05 -4.06
CA ASN A 15 -5.00 -31.50 -2.87
C ASN A 15 -5.54 -30.07 -3.09
N HIS A 16 -5.52 -29.57 -4.33
CA HIS A 16 -6.02 -28.24 -4.64
C HIS A 16 -7.49 -28.33 -5.08
N PRO A 17 -8.41 -27.58 -4.46
CA PRO A 17 -9.83 -27.69 -4.77
C PRO A 17 -10.14 -27.15 -6.16
N LEU A 18 -11.09 -27.79 -6.86
CA LEU A 18 -11.59 -27.37 -8.17
C LEU A 18 -12.62 -26.22 -8.04
N GLU A 19 -12.22 -25.15 -7.37
CA GLU A 19 -13.07 -24.02 -6.99
C GLU A 19 -12.79 -22.75 -7.80
N CYS A 20 -12.15 -22.89 -8.97
CA CYS A 20 -11.83 -21.76 -9.84
C CYS A 20 -13.03 -20.80 -10.11
N PRO A 21 -14.28 -21.26 -10.28
CA PRO A 21 -15.42 -20.37 -10.50
C PRO A 21 -15.73 -19.42 -9.33
N ILE A 22 -15.45 -19.84 -8.10
CA ILE A 22 -15.72 -19.07 -6.87
C ILE A 22 -14.48 -18.37 -6.32
N CYS A 23 -13.28 -18.75 -6.78
CA CYS A 23 -12.01 -18.19 -6.36
C CYS A 23 -11.76 -16.79 -6.96
N ASP A 24 -11.55 -15.76 -6.12
CA ASP A 24 -11.33 -14.38 -6.59
C ASP A 24 -9.98 -14.18 -7.29
N LYS A 25 -9.03 -15.10 -7.12
CA LYS A 25 -7.74 -15.10 -7.83
C LYS A 25 -7.87 -15.59 -9.27
N ALA A 26 -9.00 -16.19 -9.66
CA ALA A 26 -9.20 -16.67 -11.02
C ALA A 26 -9.02 -15.53 -12.03
N GLY A 27 -8.33 -15.81 -13.13
CA GLY A 27 -7.93 -14.80 -14.12
C GLY A 27 -6.63 -14.03 -13.80
N GLU A 28 -6.09 -14.16 -12.58
CA GLU A 28 -4.76 -13.66 -12.20
C GLU A 28 -3.99 -14.70 -11.34
N CYS A 29 -4.37 -15.98 -11.46
CA CYS A 29 -3.82 -17.07 -10.67
C CYS A 29 -2.65 -17.73 -11.40
N THR A 30 -1.44 -17.62 -10.84
CA THR A 30 -0.23 -18.19 -11.44
C THR A 30 -0.35 -19.71 -11.62
N LEU A 31 -1.03 -20.42 -10.71
CA LEU A 31 -1.26 -21.86 -10.88
C LEU A 31 -2.11 -22.17 -12.12
N GLN A 32 -3.15 -21.38 -12.40
CA GLN A 32 -3.99 -21.56 -13.59
C GLN A 32 -3.17 -21.33 -14.85
N ASP A 33 -2.39 -20.24 -14.89
CA ASP A 33 -1.53 -19.91 -16.02
C ASP A 33 -0.49 -21.00 -16.30
N LEU A 34 0.11 -21.58 -15.24
CA LEU A 34 1.10 -22.66 -15.37
C LEU A 34 0.47 -23.96 -15.87
N VAL A 35 -0.70 -24.34 -15.35
CA VAL A 35 -1.43 -25.54 -15.80
C VAL A 35 -1.77 -25.45 -17.30
N ILE A 36 -2.24 -24.28 -17.76
CA ILE A 36 -2.51 -24.01 -19.17
C ILE A 36 -1.21 -24.03 -19.98
N ARG A 37 -0.20 -23.28 -19.56
CA ARG A 37 1.10 -23.14 -20.27
C ARG A 37 1.77 -24.49 -20.52
N TYR A 38 1.71 -25.39 -19.54
CA TYR A 38 2.36 -26.70 -19.65
C TYR A 38 1.43 -27.82 -20.13
N ASN A 39 0.19 -27.50 -20.50
CA ASN A 39 -0.82 -28.45 -20.99
C ASN A 39 -1.06 -29.61 -20.02
N VAL A 40 -1.29 -29.30 -18.74
CA VAL A 40 -1.65 -30.28 -17.72
C VAL A 40 -3.15 -30.49 -17.75
N THR A 41 -3.60 -31.61 -18.31
CA THR A 41 -5.03 -31.92 -18.54
C THR A 41 -5.61 -32.92 -17.55
N GLU A 42 -4.75 -33.63 -16.81
CA GLU A 42 -5.12 -34.68 -15.87
C GLU A 42 -4.25 -34.60 -14.61
N ALA A 43 -4.80 -35.00 -13.47
CA ALA A 43 -4.08 -35.21 -12.23
C ALA A 43 -4.30 -36.68 -11.82
N PRO A 44 -3.43 -37.61 -12.25
CA PRO A 44 -3.65 -39.05 -12.10
C PRO A 44 -3.44 -39.54 -10.66
N PHE A 45 -2.94 -38.68 -9.77
CA PHE A 45 -2.64 -39.01 -8.39
C PHE A 45 -3.82 -38.66 -7.48
N GLY A 46 -4.12 -39.54 -6.53
CA GLY A 46 -5.13 -39.35 -5.49
C GLY A 46 -4.53 -39.44 -4.10
N THR A 47 -5.19 -38.81 -3.14
CA THR A 47 -4.87 -38.89 -1.70
C THR A 47 -6.15 -38.77 -0.91
N GLU A 48 -6.12 -39.20 0.35
CA GLU A 48 -7.18 -38.84 1.30
C GLU A 48 -7.28 -37.33 1.40
N ALA A 49 -8.50 -36.81 1.26
CA ALA A 49 -8.76 -35.39 1.39
C ALA A 49 -8.43 -34.93 2.81
N PHE A 50 -7.46 -34.03 2.94
CA PHE A 50 -7.15 -33.41 4.22
C PHE A 50 -7.90 -32.08 4.35
N ALA A 51 -8.76 -31.98 5.36
CA ALA A 51 -9.49 -30.76 5.63
C ALA A 51 -8.53 -29.66 6.09
N ARG A 52 -8.30 -28.69 5.20
CA ARG A 52 -7.69 -27.42 5.57
C ARG A 52 -8.78 -26.43 5.93
N TYR A 53 -8.40 -25.40 6.67
CA TYR A 53 -9.35 -24.46 7.24
C TYR A 53 -9.53 -23.21 6.38
N LEU A 54 -10.70 -22.61 6.54
CA LEU A 54 -11.03 -21.26 6.09
C LEU A 54 -11.15 -20.35 7.31
N ASP A 55 -10.32 -19.32 7.38
CA ASP A 55 -10.33 -18.34 8.47
C ASP A 55 -10.68 -16.94 7.97
N ARG A 56 -11.81 -16.44 8.49
CA ARG A 56 -12.40 -15.13 8.17
C ARG A 56 -12.33 -14.13 9.33
N ARG A 57 -11.75 -14.53 10.47
CA ARG A 57 -11.78 -13.75 11.72
C ARG A 57 -10.98 -12.45 11.63
N SER A 58 -9.96 -12.41 10.78
CA SER A 58 -9.16 -11.20 10.49
C SER A 58 -10.00 -10.11 9.78
N PRO A 59 -9.78 -8.82 10.07
CA PRO A 59 -10.56 -7.73 9.51
C PRO A 59 -10.35 -7.53 8.00
N LEU A 60 -9.10 -7.63 7.52
CA LEU A 60 -8.71 -7.25 6.16
C LEU A 60 -8.33 -8.44 5.26
N ILE A 61 -7.85 -9.54 5.85
CA ILE A 61 -7.27 -10.65 5.09
C ILE A 61 -8.03 -11.94 5.40
N GLU A 62 -8.60 -12.58 4.39
CA GLU A 62 -9.16 -13.92 4.49
C GLU A 62 -8.09 -14.95 4.14
N ARG A 63 -8.07 -16.05 4.90
CA ARG A 63 -7.14 -17.16 4.74
C ARG A 63 -7.91 -18.42 4.38
N ASP A 64 -7.84 -18.81 3.12
CA ASP A 64 -8.39 -20.07 2.63
C ASP A 64 -7.26 -21.07 2.39
N MET A 65 -6.91 -21.83 3.42
CA MET A 65 -5.76 -22.73 3.34
C MET A 65 -6.03 -23.96 2.47
N THR A 66 -7.29 -24.25 2.12
CA THR A 66 -7.63 -25.31 1.15
C THR A 66 -6.97 -25.05 -0.21
N ARG A 67 -6.87 -23.78 -0.61
CA ARG A 67 -6.27 -23.34 -1.88
C ARG A 67 -4.75 -23.15 -1.82
N CYS A 68 -4.13 -23.30 -0.65
CA CYS A 68 -2.70 -23.06 -0.49
C CYS A 68 -1.86 -24.14 -1.18
N VAL A 69 -0.78 -23.74 -1.87
CA VAL A 69 0.16 -24.67 -2.52
C VAL A 69 1.48 -24.81 -1.75
N LEU A 70 1.52 -24.33 -0.50
CA LEU A 70 2.66 -24.42 0.42
C LEU A 70 3.99 -23.86 -0.15
N CYS A 71 3.93 -22.88 -1.05
CA CYS A 71 5.12 -22.28 -1.67
C CYS A 71 5.99 -21.43 -0.72
N GLY A 72 5.52 -21.12 0.49
CA GLY A 72 6.27 -20.38 1.51
C GLY A 72 6.47 -18.89 1.24
N ARG A 73 6.01 -18.33 0.11
CA ARG A 73 6.21 -16.91 -0.22
C ARG A 73 5.67 -15.97 0.86
N CYS A 74 4.48 -16.26 1.39
CA CYS A 74 3.87 -15.47 2.46
C CYS A 74 4.63 -15.55 3.79
N VAL A 75 5.10 -16.74 4.17
CA VAL A 75 5.94 -16.98 5.36
C VAL A 75 7.22 -16.17 5.25
N ARG A 76 7.92 -16.31 4.11
CA ARG A 76 9.18 -15.61 3.83
C ARG A 76 9.01 -14.09 3.81
N ILE A 77 8.05 -13.54 3.07
CA ILE A 77 7.90 -12.07 3.01
C ILE A 77 7.49 -11.48 4.37
N CYS A 78 6.73 -12.23 5.17
CA CYS A 78 6.30 -11.80 6.50
C CYS A 78 7.47 -11.79 7.51
N GLY A 79 8.31 -12.83 7.51
CA GLY A 79 9.45 -12.92 8.43
C GLY A 79 10.70 -12.18 7.93
N GLU A 80 11.12 -12.44 6.70
CA GLU A 80 12.37 -11.90 6.15
C GLU A 80 12.25 -10.40 5.87
N LEU A 81 11.19 -9.97 5.19
CA LEU A 81 11.10 -8.60 4.70
C LEU A 81 10.32 -7.68 5.65
N GLN A 82 9.13 -8.10 6.09
CA GLN A 82 8.32 -7.29 7.01
C GLN A 82 8.82 -7.34 8.46
N GLY A 83 9.43 -8.46 8.88
CA GLY A 83 9.92 -8.68 10.24
C GLY A 83 8.79 -8.83 11.26
N ARG A 84 7.68 -9.49 10.88
CA ARG A 84 6.52 -9.74 11.75
C ARG A 84 6.37 -11.19 12.16
N GLU A 85 6.77 -12.14 11.30
CA GLU A 85 6.78 -13.59 11.61
C GLU A 85 5.40 -14.15 12.00
N GLU A 86 4.33 -13.57 11.46
CA GLU A 86 2.94 -13.93 11.77
C GLU A 86 2.44 -15.18 11.06
N LEU A 87 3.13 -15.58 9.99
CA LEU A 87 2.79 -16.74 9.18
C LEU A 87 3.95 -17.72 9.20
N GLU A 88 3.66 -18.98 9.54
CA GLU A 88 4.65 -20.05 9.64
C GLU A 88 4.12 -21.36 9.06
N PHE A 89 5.01 -22.31 8.81
CA PHE A 89 4.64 -23.68 8.49
C PHE A 89 4.37 -24.45 9.77
N GLN A 90 3.16 -24.98 9.90
CA GLN A 90 2.75 -25.81 11.01
C GLN A 90 2.62 -27.27 10.57
N HIS A 91 2.77 -28.19 11.53
CA HIS A 91 2.78 -29.64 11.30
C HIS A 91 3.88 -30.11 10.34
N ARG A 92 3.80 -31.34 9.83
CA ARG A 92 4.81 -31.97 8.97
C ARG A 92 4.16 -32.84 7.89
N GLY A 93 4.90 -33.06 6.80
CA GLY A 93 4.45 -33.90 5.68
C GLY A 93 3.19 -33.36 5.01
N HIS A 94 2.26 -34.26 4.63
CA HIS A 94 1.01 -33.90 3.96
C HIS A 94 0.04 -33.09 4.85
N LYS A 95 0.24 -33.09 6.18
CA LYS A 95 -0.54 -32.30 7.15
C LYS A 95 -0.05 -30.86 7.29
N MET A 96 1.01 -30.48 6.56
CA MET A 96 1.58 -29.15 6.64
C MET A 96 0.58 -28.09 6.20
N VAL A 97 0.48 -27.00 6.97
CA VAL A 97 -0.38 -25.86 6.68
C VAL A 97 0.36 -24.57 7.00
N VAL A 98 0.05 -23.50 6.26
CA VAL A 98 0.51 -22.16 6.66
C VAL A 98 -0.44 -21.63 7.72
N GLY A 99 0.06 -21.47 8.93
CA GLY A 99 -0.69 -21.15 10.14
C GLY A 99 -0.21 -19.86 10.82
N THR A 100 -0.97 -19.44 11.82
CA THR A 100 -0.60 -18.42 12.82
C THR A 100 -0.37 -19.14 14.14
N ASP A 101 0.48 -18.59 15.01
CA ASP A 101 0.72 -19.17 16.33
C ASP A 101 -0.59 -19.48 17.07
N GLY A 102 -0.69 -20.69 17.63
CA GLY A 102 -1.89 -21.20 18.30
C GLY A 102 -3.17 -21.26 17.45
N GLY A 103 -3.10 -21.10 16.12
CA GLY A 103 -4.29 -21.05 15.26
C GLY A 103 -5.16 -19.80 15.48
N ARG A 104 -4.60 -18.75 16.09
CA ARG A 104 -5.30 -17.49 16.35
C ARG A 104 -5.65 -16.74 15.06
N ALA A 105 -6.59 -15.82 15.13
CA ALA A 105 -6.89 -14.96 13.98
C ALA A 105 -5.64 -14.18 13.57
N LEU A 106 -5.46 -13.93 12.27
CA LEU A 106 -4.34 -13.10 11.80
C LEU A 106 -4.53 -11.66 12.32
N ASP A 107 -3.61 -11.22 13.16
CA ASP A 107 -3.61 -9.90 13.78
C ASP A 107 -2.20 -9.32 13.68
N CYS A 108 -1.99 -8.46 12.69
CA CYS A 108 -0.68 -7.88 12.38
C CYS A 108 -0.83 -6.43 11.92
N ASP A 109 0.22 -5.80 11.39
CA ASP A 109 0.13 -4.46 10.81
C ASP A 109 -0.63 -4.40 9.47
N PHE A 110 -1.20 -5.54 9.04
CA PHE A 110 -1.95 -5.73 7.81
C PHE A 110 -1.25 -5.10 6.59
N CYS A 111 0.08 -5.26 6.49
CA CYS A 111 0.85 -4.68 5.38
C CYS A 111 0.42 -5.18 3.99
N GLY A 112 -0.34 -6.27 3.89
CA GLY A 112 -0.91 -6.78 2.64
C GLY A 112 0.07 -7.55 1.75
N LEU A 113 1.38 -7.56 2.09
CA LEU A 113 2.43 -8.20 1.28
C LEU A 113 2.19 -9.71 1.08
N CYS A 114 1.62 -10.39 2.07
CA CYS A 114 1.27 -11.80 1.95
C CYS A 114 0.16 -12.05 0.91
N VAL A 115 -0.81 -11.14 0.77
CA VAL A 115 -1.86 -11.19 -0.26
C VAL A 115 -1.24 -10.92 -1.63
N SER A 116 -0.41 -9.88 -1.73
CA SER A 116 0.23 -9.45 -2.98
C SER A 116 1.19 -10.51 -3.55
N THR A 117 1.91 -11.25 -2.70
CA THR A 117 2.85 -12.28 -3.16
C THR A 117 2.20 -13.65 -3.40
N CYS A 118 0.98 -13.89 -2.91
CA CYS A 118 0.35 -15.20 -2.97
C CYS A 118 -0.01 -15.55 -4.43
N PRO A 119 0.50 -16.68 -4.98
CA PRO A 119 0.29 -17.04 -6.38
C PRO A 119 -1.09 -17.67 -6.66
N VAL A 120 -1.84 -17.98 -5.60
CA VAL A 120 -3.14 -18.68 -5.61
C VAL A 120 -4.14 -17.96 -4.69
N GLY A 121 -5.42 -18.34 -4.72
CA GLY A 121 -6.48 -17.71 -3.91
C GLY A 121 -6.51 -18.09 -2.44
N ALA A 122 -5.36 -18.34 -1.81
CA ALA A 122 -5.26 -18.76 -0.42
C ALA A 122 -5.19 -17.60 0.58
N LEU A 123 -4.73 -16.43 0.14
CA LEU A 123 -4.67 -15.20 0.92
C LEU A 123 -5.35 -14.11 0.13
N ASN A 124 -6.49 -13.62 0.61
CA ASN A 124 -7.38 -12.75 -0.14
C ASN A 124 -7.61 -11.41 0.57
N ASP A 125 -7.71 -10.34 -0.21
CA ASP A 125 -8.17 -9.03 0.25
C ASP A 125 -9.69 -9.07 0.46
N LYS A 126 -10.14 -9.00 1.72
CA LYS A 126 -11.57 -9.01 2.07
C LYS A 126 -12.34 -7.81 1.51
N LEU A 127 -11.65 -6.72 1.19
CA LEU A 127 -12.28 -5.51 0.65
C LEU A 127 -12.61 -5.65 -0.84
N PHE A 128 -11.88 -6.51 -1.55
CA PHE A 128 -12.11 -6.82 -2.96
C PHE A 128 -12.97 -8.08 -3.16
N LYS A 129 -12.84 -9.04 -2.23
CA LYS A 129 -13.47 -10.36 -2.28
C LYS A 129 -14.96 -10.30 -2.63
N ASP A 130 -15.40 -11.20 -3.53
CA ASP A 130 -16.80 -11.39 -3.95
C ASP A 130 -17.45 -10.14 -4.59
N GLY A 131 -16.68 -9.06 -4.80
CA GLY A 131 -17.21 -7.80 -5.32
C GLY A 131 -17.29 -7.76 -6.85
N THR A 132 -16.30 -8.31 -7.55
CA THR A 132 -16.22 -8.37 -9.02
C THR A 132 -15.12 -9.34 -9.46
N ARG A 133 -14.83 -9.44 -10.76
CA ARG A 133 -13.79 -10.29 -11.33
C ARG A 133 -12.70 -9.47 -11.99
N VAL A 134 -11.46 -9.95 -11.89
CA VAL A 134 -10.27 -9.20 -12.31
C VAL A 134 -10.25 -8.86 -13.80
N TRP A 135 -10.85 -9.70 -14.66
CA TRP A 135 -10.96 -9.45 -16.10
C TRP A 135 -11.98 -8.35 -16.47
N LYS A 136 -12.83 -7.91 -15.53
CA LYS A 136 -13.70 -6.74 -15.72
C LYS A 136 -13.01 -5.42 -15.37
N LEU A 137 -11.84 -5.49 -14.75
CA LEU A 137 -11.14 -4.32 -14.24
C LEU A 137 -10.23 -3.72 -15.31
N ARG A 138 -10.33 -2.40 -15.49
CA ARG A 138 -9.33 -1.62 -16.19
C ARG A 138 -8.22 -1.25 -15.21
N ARG A 139 -6.98 -1.59 -15.57
CA ARG A 139 -5.78 -1.25 -14.80
C ARG A 139 -5.26 0.11 -15.24
N GLU A 140 -5.17 1.05 -14.30
CA GLU A 140 -4.58 2.38 -14.48
C GLU A 140 -3.33 2.52 -13.61
N PRO A 141 -2.13 2.56 -14.20
CA PRO A 141 -0.89 2.84 -13.47
C PRO A 141 -0.95 4.22 -12.81
N SER A 142 -0.56 4.29 -11.54
CA SER A 142 -0.62 5.51 -10.73
C SER A 142 0.41 5.49 -9.60
N VAL A 143 0.31 6.45 -8.69
CA VAL A 143 1.21 6.63 -7.55
C VAL A 143 0.38 6.79 -6.26
N CYS A 144 0.80 6.11 -5.20
CA CYS A 144 0.18 6.22 -3.88
C CYS A 144 0.56 7.54 -3.19
N THR A 145 -0.44 8.36 -2.83
CA THR A 145 -0.26 9.71 -2.23
C THR A 145 -0.29 9.74 -0.70
N HIS A 146 -0.33 8.59 -0.02
CA HIS A 146 -0.44 8.54 1.45
C HIS A 146 0.81 8.99 2.22
N CYS A 147 1.97 9.08 1.59
CA CYS A 147 3.22 9.57 2.20
C CYS A 147 4.24 9.95 1.11
N GLY A 148 5.36 10.56 1.49
CA GLY A 148 6.39 11.06 0.56
C GLY A 148 7.18 9.98 -0.20
N LEU A 149 6.99 8.69 0.09
CA LEU A 149 7.67 7.60 -0.63
C LEU A 149 7.12 7.39 -2.05
N ALA A 150 5.87 7.80 -2.30
CA ALA A 150 5.26 7.77 -3.63
C ALA A 150 5.36 6.38 -4.31
N CYS A 151 4.95 5.32 -3.62
CA CYS A 151 5.01 3.96 -4.16
C CYS A 151 4.17 3.83 -5.44
N GLU A 152 4.72 3.19 -6.47
CA GLU A 152 3.98 2.90 -7.70
C GLU A 152 2.86 1.90 -7.41
N ALA A 153 1.66 2.18 -7.91
CA ALA A 153 0.47 1.40 -7.64
C ALA A 153 -0.40 1.29 -8.89
N ASP A 154 -1.05 0.15 -9.04
CA ASP A 154 -2.06 -0.06 -10.08
C ASP A 154 -3.45 0.15 -9.47
N PHE A 155 -4.21 1.09 -10.04
CA PHE A 155 -5.58 1.36 -9.67
C PHE A 155 -6.49 0.54 -10.57
N HIS A 156 -7.34 -0.30 -9.98
CA HIS A 156 -8.22 -1.19 -10.74
C HIS A 156 -9.64 -0.63 -10.72
N LEU A 157 -10.14 -0.17 -11.86
CA LEU A 157 -11.44 0.45 -11.99
C LEU A 157 -12.43 -0.43 -12.75
N GLU A 158 -13.69 -0.38 -12.36
CA GLU A 158 -14.82 -0.93 -13.11
C GLU A 158 -15.85 0.19 -13.23
N GLU A 159 -16.25 0.55 -14.45
CA GLU A 159 -17.23 1.62 -14.68
C GLU A 159 -16.84 2.97 -14.02
N GLY A 160 -15.55 3.30 -14.03
CA GLY A 160 -15.02 4.50 -13.39
C GLY A 160 -14.93 4.45 -11.86
N GLN A 161 -15.36 3.34 -11.24
CA GLN A 161 -15.29 3.13 -9.80
C GLN A 161 -14.05 2.34 -9.41
N LEU A 162 -13.28 2.86 -8.45
CA LEU A 162 -12.12 2.15 -7.89
C LEU A 162 -12.60 0.90 -7.12
N ARG A 163 -12.08 -0.27 -7.50
CA ARG A 163 -12.44 -1.59 -6.93
C ARG A 163 -11.37 -2.20 -6.06
N ARG A 164 -10.09 -1.91 -6.34
CA ARG A 164 -8.91 -2.30 -5.53
C ARG A 164 -7.68 -1.51 -5.98
N VAL A 165 -6.64 -1.54 -5.15
CA VAL A 165 -5.31 -1.01 -5.49
C VAL A 165 -4.27 -2.10 -5.21
N THR A 166 -3.38 -2.35 -6.16
CA THR A 166 -2.30 -3.34 -6.02
C THR A 166 -0.93 -2.67 -6.20
N PRO A 167 0.16 -3.24 -5.67
CA PRO A 167 1.49 -2.79 -6.03
C PRO A 167 1.70 -2.92 -7.55
N ALA A 168 2.38 -1.93 -8.15
CA ALA A 168 2.82 -2.02 -9.53
C ALA A 168 4.10 -2.88 -9.66
N ALA A 169 4.64 -2.98 -10.87
CA ALA A 169 5.91 -3.66 -11.13
C ALA A 169 7.07 -3.06 -10.28
N PRO A 170 8.08 -3.86 -9.91
CA PRO A 170 9.15 -3.44 -8.99
C PRO A 170 10.24 -2.58 -9.67
N THR A 171 9.84 -1.52 -10.37
CA THR A 171 10.76 -0.66 -11.14
C THR A 171 11.07 0.67 -10.48
N GLY A 172 10.29 1.10 -9.49
CA GLY A 172 10.48 2.40 -8.88
C GLY A 172 10.64 2.37 -7.36
N ASN A 173 10.26 3.45 -6.69
CA ASN A 173 10.62 3.74 -5.29
C ASN A 173 10.09 2.67 -4.33
N GLY A 174 8.89 2.14 -4.60
CA GLY A 174 8.28 1.11 -3.77
C GLY A 174 8.85 -0.30 -3.99
N LYS A 175 9.67 -0.52 -5.03
CA LYS A 175 10.16 -1.85 -5.46
C LYS A 175 9.08 -2.93 -5.48
N GLY A 176 7.86 -2.57 -5.93
CA GLY A 176 6.73 -3.49 -6.04
C GLY A 176 6.07 -3.83 -4.70
N LEU A 177 6.28 -2.99 -3.69
CA LEU A 177 5.65 -3.09 -2.38
C LEU A 177 4.63 -1.96 -2.21
N LEU A 178 3.54 -2.27 -1.52
CA LEU A 178 2.52 -1.31 -1.13
C LEU A 178 2.12 -1.62 0.31
N CYS A 179 2.01 -0.60 1.15
CA CYS A 179 1.60 -0.76 2.55
C CYS A 179 0.08 -0.84 2.70
N ALA A 180 -0.38 -1.12 3.92
CA ALA A 180 -1.79 -1.20 4.28
C ALA A 180 -2.59 0.04 3.84
N ARG A 181 -2.02 1.25 3.98
CA ARG A 181 -2.68 2.50 3.55
C ARG A 181 -2.96 2.52 2.06
N GLY A 182 -1.96 2.18 1.23
CA GLY A 182 -2.13 2.14 -0.22
C GLY A 182 -3.02 0.99 -0.69
N GLN A 183 -2.84 -0.21 -0.13
CA GLN A 183 -3.53 -1.41 -0.58
C GLN A 183 -4.99 -1.50 -0.11
N PHE A 184 -5.30 -1.05 1.10
CA PHE A 184 -6.65 -1.16 1.70
C PHE A 184 -7.34 0.19 1.92
N GLY A 185 -6.60 1.30 1.93
CA GLY A 185 -7.14 2.64 2.20
C GLY A 185 -8.03 3.22 1.09
N TRP A 186 -8.06 2.58 -0.09
CA TRP A 186 -8.85 3.05 -1.23
C TRP A 186 -10.37 3.12 -0.95
N ARG A 187 -10.88 2.40 0.05
CA ARG A 187 -12.29 2.52 0.47
C ARG A 187 -12.64 3.92 0.99
N ALA A 188 -11.67 4.69 1.47
CA ALA A 188 -11.88 6.08 1.85
C ALA A 188 -12.43 6.92 0.68
N PHE A 189 -12.09 6.56 -0.57
CA PHE A 189 -12.62 7.24 -1.74
C PHE A 189 -14.12 7.02 -1.97
N ARG A 190 -14.70 5.98 -1.36
CA ARG A 190 -16.13 5.64 -1.41
C ARG A 190 -16.88 5.99 -0.13
N SER A 191 -16.23 6.68 0.82
CA SER A 191 -16.87 7.07 2.06
C SER A 191 -18.00 8.07 1.79
N PRO A 192 -19.19 7.92 2.41
CA PRO A 192 -20.25 8.94 2.36
C PRO A 192 -19.80 10.27 3.01
N SER A 193 -18.73 10.25 3.81
CA SER A 193 -18.13 11.45 4.40
C SER A 193 -17.30 12.28 3.41
N ARG A 194 -17.15 11.85 2.15
CA ARG A 194 -16.49 12.65 1.10
C ARG A 194 -17.25 13.96 0.90
N ILE A 195 -16.51 15.05 0.79
CA ILE A 195 -17.08 16.36 0.45
C ILE A 195 -17.47 16.33 -1.03
N GLY A 196 -18.77 16.24 -1.30
CA GLY A 196 -19.32 16.16 -2.67
C GLY A 196 -19.70 17.51 -3.28
N ALA A 197 -19.91 18.55 -2.46
CA ALA A 197 -20.30 19.88 -2.90
C ALA A 197 -19.75 20.96 -1.94
N PRO A 198 -19.55 22.20 -2.40
CA PRO A 198 -19.22 23.34 -1.54
C PRO A 198 -20.29 23.55 -0.48
N ARG A 199 -19.88 24.00 0.71
CA ARG A 199 -20.80 24.32 1.82
C ARG A 199 -20.41 25.62 2.50
N ILE A 200 -21.40 26.43 2.85
CA ILE A 200 -21.24 27.70 3.56
C ILE A 200 -21.95 27.61 4.91
N ARG A 201 -21.33 28.13 5.97
CA ARG A 201 -21.95 28.16 7.30
C ARG A 201 -22.92 29.34 7.40
N ARG A 202 -24.19 29.05 7.71
CA ARG A 202 -25.25 30.03 8.01
C ARG A 202 -25.91 29.61 9.30
N ASP A 203 -26.09 30.54 10.23
CA ASP A 203 -26.72 30.28 11.54
C ASP A 203 -26.11 29.09 12.30
N GLY A 204 -24.78 28.94 12.20
CA GLY A 204 -24.02 27.87 12.83
C GLY A 204 -24.03 26.54 12.07
N VAL A 205 -24.83 26.36 11.03
CA VAL A 205 -24.99 25.10 10.28
C VAL A 205 -24.40 25.21 8.87
N LEU A 206 -23.82 24.11 8.36
CA LEU A 206 -23.30 24.06 6.99
C LEU A 206 -24.42 23.74 6.00
N HIS A 207 -24.63 24.63 5.03
CA HIS A 207 -25.58 24.46 3.92
C HIS A 207 -24.81 24.29 2.61
N GLU A 208 -25.31 23.44 1.72
CA GLU A 208 -24.78 23.30 0.37
C GLU A 208 -24.93 24.62 -0.42
N ALA A 209 -23.92 24.94 -1.23
CA ALA A 209 -23.86 26.17 -2.02
C ALA A 209 -23.28 25.90 -3.41
N GLY A 210 -23.62 26.78 -4.36
CA GLY A 210 -22.99 26.76 -5.68
C GLY A 210 -21.54 27.22 -5.63
N TRP A 211 -20.71 26.75 -6.56
CA TRP A 211 -19.28 27.09 -6.63
C TRP A 211 -19.01 28.60 -6.63
N ASN A 212 -19.71 29.36 -7.47
CA ASN A 212 -19.53 30.81 -7.57
C ASN A 212 -19.86 31.51 -6.24
N GLU A 213 -20.92 31.07 -5.57
CA GLU A 213 -21.32 31.62 -4.28
C GLU A 213 -20.28 31.30 -3.20
N ALA A 214 -19.84 30.05 -3.11
CA ALA A 214 -18.85 29.60 -2.13
C ALA A 214 -17.50 30.32 -2.30
N ILE A 215 -17.03 30.46 -3.54
CA ILE A 215 -15.78 31.16 -3.85
C ILE A 215 -15.93 32.66 -3.52
N ALA A 216 -17.02 33.31 -3.95
CA ALA A 216 -17.25 34.73 -3.67
C ALA A 216 -17.37 34.99 -2.16
N HIS A 217 -18.03 34.11 -1.41
CA HIS A 217 -18.13 34.18 0.03
C HIS A 217 -16.77 34.08 0.71
N ALA A 218 -15.96 33.07 0.34
CA ALA A 218 -14.60 32.89 0.85
C ALA A 218 -13.70 34.09 0.53
N ALA A 219 -13.73 34.57 -0.72
CA ALA A 219 -12.94 35.72 -1.15
C ALA A 219 -13.32 36.99 -0.39
N LYS A 220 -14.63 37.27 -0.21
CA LYS A 220 -15.11 38.42 0.56
C LYS A 220 -14.66 38.36 2.02
N ALA A 221 -14.75 37.18 2.65
CA ALA A 221 -14.33 36.99 4.03
C ALA A 221 -12.81 37.21 4.21
N LEU A 222 -12.01 36.60 3.33
CA LEU A 222 -10.55 36.74 3.35
C LEU A 222 -10.11 38.19 3.09
N ASP A 223 -10.71 38.89 2.12
CA ASP A 223 -10.37 40.28 1.82
C ASP A 223 -10.78 41.24 2.95
N ALA A 224 -11.91 40.98 3.63
CA ALA A 224 -12.31 41.76 4.80
C ALA A 224 -11.29 41.65 5.95
N VAL A 225 -10.80 40.44 6.23
CA VAL A 225 -9.74 40.22 7.23
C VAL A 225 -8.45 40.92 6.79
N ARG A 226 -8.04 40.74 5.53
CA ARG A 226 -6.84 41.36 4.95
C ARG A 226 -6.86 42.88 5.05
N ARG A 227 -7.99 43.53 4.73
CA ARG A 227 -8.13 45.00 4.81
C ARG A 227 -8.12 45.53 6.25
N SER A 228 -8.69 44.76 7.18
CA SER A 228 -8.86 45.21 8.56
C SER A 228 -7.63 44.94 9.44
N HIS A 229 -6.91 43.84 9.19
CA HIS A 229 -5.82 43.35 10.05
C HIS A 229 -4.49 43.16 9.29
N GLY A 230 -4.44 43.46 8.00
CA GLY A 230 -3.26 43.26 7.16
C GLY A 230 -3.10 41.82 6.67
N ALA A 231 -2.31 41.64 5.60
CA ALA A 231 -2.13 40.33 4.97
C ALA A 231 -1.45 39.29 5.86
N ALA A 232 -0.58 39.72 6.79
CA ALA A 232 0.12 38.85 7.74
C ALA A 232 -0.80 38.21 8.80
N SER A 233 -2.06 38.66 8.92
CA SER A 233 -3.05 38.10 9.83
C SER A 233 -3.71 36.80 9.32
N VAL A 234 -3.44 36.44 8.06
CA VAL A 234 -3.98 35.23 7.42
C VAL A 234 -2.84 34.23 7.25
N ALA A 235 -3.10 32.96 7.54
CA ALA A 235 -2.17 31.85 7.33
C ALA A 235 -2.77 30.82 6.37
N LEU A 236 -1.91 30.19 5.56
CA LEU A 236 -2.28 29.08 4.69
C LEU A 236 -1.86 27.75 5.33
N LEU A 237 -2.83 26.88 5.60
CA LEU A 237 -2.59 25.50 5.98
C LEU A 237 -2.93 24.59 4.80
N THR A 238 -1.95 23.90 4.25
CA THR A 238 -2.14 22.97 3.13
C THR A 238 -2.22 21.52 3.60
N ALA A 239 -2.78 20.66 2.75
CA ALA A 239 -2.73 19.23 2.93
C ALA A 239 -1.34 18.67 2.56
N ASP A 240 -0.89 17.63 3.25
CA ASP A 240 0.39 16.96 2.96
C ASP A 240 0.36 16.09 1.68
N HIS A 241 -0.81 15.92 1.07
CA HIS A 241 -1.05 15.07 -0.09
C HIS A 241 -1.41 15.85 -1.37
N LEU A 242 -1.16 17.16 -1.39
CA LEU A 242 -1.32 17.96 -2.61
C LEU A 242 -0.40 17.45 -3.71
N THR A 243 -0.84 17.54 -4.97
CA THR A 243 0.06 17.38 -6.09
C THR A 243 1.04 18.55 -6.19
N THR A 244 2.12 18.39 -6.96
CA THR A 244 3.08 19.47 -7.21
C THR A 244 2.41 20.69 -7.85
N GLU A 245 1.46 20.45 -8.76
CA GLU A 245 0.69 21.49 -9.44
C GLU A 245 -0.23 22.23 -8.48
N GLU A 246 -0.96 21.50 -7.62
CA GLU A 246 -1.82 22.11 -6.60
C GLU A 246 -1.00 22.95 -5.61
N ALA A 247 0.13 22.40 -5.13
CA ALA A 247 1.04 23.12 -4.24
C ALA A 247 1.63 24.37 -4.92
N ALA A 248 1.98 24.31 -6.20
CA ALA A 248 2.48 25.45 -6.97
C ALA A 248 1.40 26.53 -7.14
N ALA A 249 0.16 26.12 -7.46
CA ALA A 249 -0.98 27.02 -7.62
C ALA A 249 -1.32 27.73 -6.30
N TRP A 250 -1.41 26.99 -5.20
CA TRP A 250 -1.61 27.56 -3.86
C TRP A 250 -0.48 28.50 -3.48
N GLY A 251 0.78 28.13 -3.76
CA GLY A 251 1.93 28.97 -3.48
C GLY A 251 1.93 30.28 -4.28
N ALA A 252 1.55 30.24 -5.56
CA ALA A 252 1.42 31.43 -6.40
C ALA A 252 0.30 32.35 -5.89
N PHE A 253 -0.92 31.80 -5.73
CA PHE A 253 -2.07 32.53 -5.20
C PHE A 253 -1.75 33.21 -3.85
N TRP A 254 -1.09 32.49 -2.95
CA TRP A 254 -0.74 32.99 -1.63
C TRP A 254 0.26 34.14 -1.67
N ARG A 255 1.30 34.03 -2.49
CA ARG A 255 2.27 35.11 -2.69
C ARG A 255 1.64 36.34 -3.32
N ASP A 256 0.85 36.16 -4.38
CA ASP A 256 0.30 37.27 -5.15
C ASP A 256 -0.80 38.02 -4.39
N THR A 257 -1.59 37.32 -3.57
CA THR A 257 -2.74 37.91 -2.88
C THR A 257 -2.41 38.39 -1.46
N PHE A 258 -1.57 37.65 -0.74
CA PHE A 258 -1.26 37.88 0.67
C PHE A 258 0.22 38.21 0.93
N GLY A 259 1.04 38.39 -0.12
CA GLY A 259 2.44 38.76 0.00
C GLY A 259 3.36 37.64 0.53
N GLY A 260 2.87 36.40 0.59
CA GLY A 260 3.66 35.26 1.05
C GLY A 260 3.77 35.13 2.57
N GLY A 261 2.68 35.43 3.29
CA GLY A 261 2.56 35.23 4.74
C GLY A 261 2.74 33.76 5.20
N PRO A 262 2.47 33.44 6.47
CA PRO A 262 2.73 32.11 7.04
C PRO A 262 2.07 30.98 6.23
N VAL A 263 2.86 29.96 5.88
CA VAL A 263 2.39 28.72 5.24
C VAL A 263 2.86 27.52 6.07
N GLY A 264 1.95 26.60 6.35
CA GLY A 264 2.24 25.34 7.03
C GLY A 264 1.49 24.15 6.44
N SER A 265 1.87 22.96 6.88
CA SER A 265 1.09 21.73 6.72
C SER A 265 1.25 20.90 7.99
N ILE A 266 0.31 19.98 8.24
CA ILE A 266 0.24 19.26 9.52
C ILE A 266 1.49 18.40 9.74
N GLN A 267 2.03 17.78 8.69
CA GLN A 267 3.23 16.95 8.82
C GLN A 267 4.53 17.71 8.56
N ALA A 268 4.50 18.95 8.07
CA ALA A 268 5.73 19.67 7.70
C ALA A 268 6.55 20.16 8.89
N ASP A 269 6.00 20.36 10.08
CA ASP A 269 6.69 21.08 11.16
C ASP A 269 8.06 20.46 11.52
N GLY A 270 8.09 19.15 11.79
CA GLY A 270 9.34 18.43 12.07
C GLY A 270 10.28 18.27 10.86
N TYR A 271 9.73 18.00 9.68
CA TYR A 271 10.53 17.81 8.47
C TYR A 271 11.16 19.11 7.97
N ARG A 272 10.45 20.24 8.10
CA ARG A 272 10.90 21.54 7.62
C ARG A 272 12.13 22.01 8.37
N GLN A 273 12.14 21.91 9.70
CA GLN A 273 13.31 22.29 10.50
C GLN A 273 14.54 21.44 10.15
N ILE A 274 14.35 20.13 9.97
CA ILE A 274 15.41 19.22 9.53
C ILE A 274 15.93 19.63 8.15
N LEU A 275 15.04 19.84 7.18
CA LEU A 275 15.41 20.21 5.81
C LEU A 275 16.07 21.58 5.73
N GLU A 276 15.61 22.58 6.49
CA GLU A 276 16.22 23.91 6.58
C GLU A 276 17.62 23.83 7.19
N THR A 277 17.80 23.03 8.23
CA THR A 277 19.12 22.78 8.85
C THR A 277 20.06 22.10 7.85
N LEU A 278 19.61 21.03 7.18
CA LEU A 278 20.40 20.33 6.17
C LEU A 278 20.73 21.23 4.97
N ALA A 279 19.79 22.07 4.52
CA ALA A 279 20.01 23.02 3.45
C ALA A 279 21.05 24.09 3.82
N GLY A 280 21.07 24.53 5.09
CA GLY A 280 22.06 25.46 5.64
C GLY A 280 23.48 24.90 5.69
N VAL A 281 23.63 23.58 5.85
CA VAL A 281 24.93 22.88 5.95
C VAL A 281 25.59 22.63 4.57
N ARG A 282 25.24 23.40 3.52
CA ARG A 282 25.71 23.23 2.12
C ARG A 282 25.30 21.91 1.46
N ALA A 283 24.32 21.16 1.96
CA ALA A 283 23.83 19.94 1.31
C ALA A 283 22.89 20.22 0.12
N ARG A 284 23.22 21.19 -0.75
CA ARG A 284 22.60 21.30 -2.07
C ARG A 284 23.11 20.13 -2.92
N GLY A 285 22.47 18.96 -2.84
CA GLY A 285 22.73 17.86 -3.76
C GLY A 285 22.67 16.45 -3.21
N LEU A 286 22.63 16.24 -1.90
CA LEU A 286 22.52 14.89 -1.33
C LEU A 286 21.05 14.53 -1.11
N ARG A 287 20.35 14.19 -2.19
CA ARG A 287 19.03 13.54 -2.11
C ARG A 287 19.21 12.06 -2.34
N GLY A 288 19.11 11.28 -1.26
CA GLY A 288 19.10 9.83 -1.36
C GLY A 288 17.78 9.31 -1.93
N THR A 289 17.85 8.24 -2.72
CA THR A 289 16.67 7.49 -3.19
C THR A 289 16.61 6.12 -2.52
N PRO A 290 15.45 5.43 -2.52
CA PRO A 290 15.37 4.04 -2.08
C PRO A 290 16.26 3.05 -2.86
N ARG A 291 16.82 3.46 -4.02
CA ARG A 291 17.80 2.67 -4.78
C ARG A 291 19.16 2.68 -4.11
N ASP A 292 19.55 3.80 -3.51
CA ASP A 292 20.85 3.99 -2.87
C ASP A 292 21.04 3.05 -1.67
N LEU A 293 19.94 2.59 -1.06
CA LEU A 293 19.96 1.53 -0.04
C LEU A 293 20.61 0.24 -0.55
N ASP A 294 20.56 -0.07 -1.85
CA ASP A 294 21.15 -1.31 -2.35
C ASP A 294 22.70 -1.26 -2.36
N GLU A 295 23.28 -0.06 -2.44
CA GLU A 295 24.72 0.20 -2.48
C GLU A 295 25.27 0.69 -1.13
N ALA A 296 24.41 1.14 -0.21
CA ALA A 296 24.81 1.70 1.06
C ALA A 296 25.45 0.66 2.01
N ASP A 297 26.58 1.04 2.61
CA ASP A 297 27.24 0.29 3.69
C ASP A 297 26.75 0.69 5.08
N ALA A 298 26.26 1.92 5.25
CA ALA A 298 25.76 2.44 6.52
C ALA A 298 24.48 3.25 6.31
N LEU A 299 23.57 3.15 7.28
CA LEU A 299 22.32 3.91 7.32
C LEU A 299 22.21 4.59 8.69
N VAL A 300 22.07 5.91 8.69
CA VAL A 300 21.79 6.69 9.89
C VAL A 300 20.34 7.17 9.82
N VAL A 301 19.54 6.82 10.83
CA VAL A 301 18.15 7.23 10.96
C VAL A 301 18.07 8.20 12.12
N LEU A 302 17.77 9.48 11.81
CA LEU A 302 17.59 10.54 12.79
C LEU A 302 16.11 10.71 13.12
N GLY A 303 15.74 10.69 14.40
CA GLY A 303 14.37 10.90 14.89
C GLY A 303 13.41 9.71 14.73
N GLY A 304 13.83 8.62 14.08
CA GLY A 304 13.02 7.41 13.90
C GLY A 304 11.78 7.61 13.03
N GLY A 305 10.71 6.85 13.29
CA GLY A 305 9.38 7.06 12.70
C GLY A 305 9.17 6.51 11.27
N SER A 306 10.17 5.89 10.66
CA SER A 306 10.06 5.40 9.28
C SER A 306 9.01 4.29 9.12
N ALA A 307 8.80 3.47 10.14
CA ALA A 307 7.78 2.42 10.13
C ALA A 307 6.34 3.00 10.15
N GLU A 308 6.14 4.11 10.84
CA GLU A 308 4.85 4.77 11.02
C GLU A 308 4.54 5.73 9.87
N LEU A 309 5.54 6.52 9.46
CA LEU A 309 5.39 7.56 8.44
C LEU A 309 5.57 7.01 7.03
N HIS A 310 6.45 6.03 6.84
CA HIS A 310 6.81 5.45 5.54
C HIS A 310 6.90 3.91 5.59
N PRO A 311 5.80 3.16 5.81
CA PRO A 311 5.88 1.73 6.15
C PRO A 311 6.63 0.85 5.15
N VAL A 312 6.60 1.16 3.85
CA VAL A 312 7.40 0.42 2.84
C VAL A 312 8.89 0.68 3.00
N LEU A 313 9.32 1.87 3.43
CA LEU A 313 10.73 2.16 3.70
C LEU A 313 11.28 1.25 4.80
N LYS A 314 10.50 0.99 5.87
CA LYS A 314 10.85 -0.02 6.89
C LYS A 314 11.12 -1.38 6.24
N THR A 315 10.20 -1.84 5.38
CA THR A 315 10.33 -3.13 4.67
C THR A 315 11.61 -3.18 3.81
N LEU A 316 11.96 -2.07 3.13
CA LEU A 316 13.19 -1.96 2.34
C LEU A 316 14.45 -1.98 3.21
N VAL A 317 14.44 -1.26 4.34
CA VAL A 317 15.55 -1.23 5.31
C VAL A 317 15.75 -2.60 5.96
N ASN A 318 14.68 -3.30 6.32
CA ASN A 318 14.76 -4.68 6.81
C ASN A 318 15.39 -5.62 5.78
N GLY A 319 14.96 -5.52 4.52
CA GLY A 319 15.56 -6.26 3.41
C GLY A 319 17.03 -5.90 3.19
N TRP A 320 17.41 -4.64 3.41
CA TRP A 320 18.81 -4.22 3.42
C TRP A 320 19.58 -4.87 4.58
N LEU A 321 19.12 -4.80 5.82
CA LEU A 321 19.83 -5.41 6.96
C LEU A 321 20.12 -6.91 6.76
N ARG A 322 19.19 -7.66 6.15
CA ARG A 322 19.33 -9.11 5.94
C ARG A 322 20.20 -9.53 4.76
N ARG A 323 20.48 -8.64 3.79
CA ARG A 323 21.20 -8.98 2.55
C ARG A 323 22.72 -9.16 2.72
N GLY A 324 23.29 -8.90 3.91
CA GLY A 324 24.73 -8.86 4.13
C GLY A 324 25.31 -10.05 4.90
N THR A 325 25.65 -11.13 4.20
CA THR A 325 26.67 -12.08 4.68
C THR A 325 28.05 -11.63 4.15
N GLY A 326 28.62 -10.54 4.66
CA GLY A 326 29.99 -10.12 4.29
C GLY A 326 30.37 -8.65 4.51
N THR A 327 29.44 -7.72 4.33
CA THR A 327 29.67 -6.28 4.59
C THR A 327 29.14 -5.91 5.97
N ARG A 328 29.96 -5.22 6.79
CA ARG A 328 29.54 -4.67 8.09
C ARG A 328 28.53 -3.55 7.86
N ARG A 329 27.25 -3.89 7.79
CA ARG A 329 26.15 -2.92 7.70
C ARG A 329 25.92 -2.29 9.06
N CYS A 330 25.99 -0.97 9.13
CA CYS A 330 25.76 -0.22 10.37
C CYS A 330 24.43 0.53 10.28
N LEU A 331 23.50 0.23 11.19
CA LEU A 331 22.31 1.03 11.41
C LEU A 331 22.51 1.84 12.69
N VAL A 332 22.55 3.16 12.56
CA VAL A 332 22.59 4.08 13.71
C VAL A 332 21.22 4.71 13.86
N LEU A 333 20.56 4.46 14.98
CA LEU A 333 19.34 5.17 15.38
C LEU A 333 19.75 6.29 16.33
N ALA A 334 19.50 7.54 15.94
CA ALA A 334 19.80 8.72 16.75
C ALA A 334 18.57 9.63 16.88
#